data_AF-A0A1H3DMS2-F1
#
_entry.id   AF-A0A1H3DMS2-F1
#
_cell.length_a   1.000
_cell.length_b   1.000
_cell.length_c   1.000
_cell.angle_alpha   90.00
_cell.angle_beta   90.00
_cell.angle_gamma   90.00
#
_symmetry.space_group_name_H-M   'P 1'
#
loop_
_entity.id
_entity.type
_entity.pdbx_description
1 polymer ?
#
loop_
_entity_poly.entity_id
_entity_poly.type
_entity_poly.pdbx_seq_one_letter_code
_entity_poly.pdbx_strand_id
1 'polypeptide(L)' 'MSRIVITSGRRYGKALQLLYDYATENGWQAQRTNGGHLRWLKPGRPIIHTSSTPSDRRAWLNALAMLRWADRQPVEVAHV' A
#
# COMPACT_ATOMS: atom_id res chain seq x y z
N MET A 1 -18.96 -0.47 6.87
CA MET A 1 -17.58 0.01 7.15
C MET A 1 -16.66 -1.19 7.30
N SER A 2 -16.20 -1.77 6.20
CA SER A 2 -15.39 -2.99 6.20
C SER A 2 -13.90 -2.65 6.35
N ARG A 3 -13.44 -2.62 7.61
CA ARG A 3 -12.01 -2.68 7.92
C ARG A 3 -11.52 -4.09 7.56
N ILE A 4 -11.13 -4.30 6.31
CA ILE A 4 -10.39 -5.50 5.92
C ILE A 4 -8.95 -5.26 6.37
N VAL A 5 -8.63 -5.65 7.60
CA VAL A 5 -7.24 -5.94 7.99
C VAL A 5 -6.87 -7.15 7.15
N ILE A 6 -6.04 -6.95 6.12
CA ILE A 6 -5.48 -8.08 5.38
C ILE A 6 -4.45 -8.71 6.30
N THR A 7 -4.90 -9.59 7.18
CA THR A 7 -4.04 -10.53 7.90
C THR A 7 -3.36 -11.35 6.82
N SER A 8 -2.04 -11.20 6.74
CA SER A 8 -1.11 -11.84 5.81
C SER A 8 -1.39 -13.34 5.63
N GLY A 9 -2.24 -13.70 4.67
CA GLY A 9 -2.57 -15.08 4.36
C GLY A 9 -1.86 -15.54 3.09
N ARG A 10 -0.65 -16.08 3.22
CA ARG A 10 0.09 -17.04 2.35
C ARG A 10 0.03 -16.95 0.80
N ARG A 11 -0.62 -15.96 0.18
CA ARG A 11 -0.79 -15.81 -1.28
C ARG A 11 -0.02 -14.63 -1.89
N TYR A 12 0.77 -13.93 -1.09
CA TYR A 12 1.59 -12.83 -1.55
C TYR A 12 3.00 -13.37 -1.76
N GLY A 13 3.53 -13.30 -2.99
CA GLY A 13 4.93 -13.67 -3.24
C GLY A 13 5.87 -12.86 -2.34
N LYS A 14 7.07 -13.39 -2.04
CA LYS A 14 8.06 -12.76 -1.13
C LYS A 14 8.26 -11.26 -1.36
N ALA A 15 8.20 -10.83 -2.61
CA ALA A 15 8.30 -9.43 -3.02
C ALA A 15 7.17 -8.54 -2.49
N LEU A 16 5.93 -9.02 -2.53
CA LEU A 16 4.78 -8.25 -2.05
C LEU A 16 4.72 -8.25 -0.52
N GLN A 17 5.25 -9.28 0.14
CA GLN A 17 5.39 -9.31 1.60
C GLN A 17 6.22 -8.11 2.11
N LEU A 18 7.36 -7.81 1.48
CA LEU A 18 8.18 -6.64 1.84
C LEU A 18 7.43 -5.31 1.74
N LEU A 19 6.52 -5.19 0.77
CA LEU A 19 5.67 -4.00 0.63
C LEU A 19 4.67 -3.90 1.79
N TYR A 20 4.06 -5.03 2.18
CA TYR A 20 3.16 -5.09 3.34
C TYR A 20 3.89 -4.82 4.66
N ASP A 21 5.08 -5.36 4.84
CA ASP A 21 5.89 -5.16 6.04
C ASP A 21 6.24 -3.67 6.19
N TYR A 22 6.77 -3.04 5.13
CA TYR A 22 7.04 -1.60 5.12
C TYR A 22 5.78 -0.77 5.40
N ALA A 23 4.67 -1.11 4.73
CA ALA A 23 3.41 -0.42 4.92
C ALA A 23 2.95 -0.47 6.39
N THR A 24 2.99 -1.66 6.99
CA THR A 24 2.56 -1.88 8.38
C THR A 24 3.44 -1.12 9.36
N GLU A 25 4.76 -1.19 9.20
CA GLU A 25 5.74 -0.47 10.03
C GLU A 25 5.58 1.05 9.95
N ASN A 26 5.21 1.57 8.78
CA ASN A 26 5.05 3.00 8.53
C ASN A 26 3.60 3.48 8.71
N GLY A 27 2.68 2.65 9.23
CA GLY A 27 1.30 3.03 9.51
C GLY A 27 0.41 3.21 8.28
N TRP A 28 0.78 2.63 7.15
CA TRP A 28 -0.07 2.51 5.97
C TRP A 28 -1.07 1.37 6.14
N GLN A 29 -2.28 1.59 5.65
CA GLN A 29 -3.37 0.60 5.62
C GLN A 29 -3.57 0.08 4.21
N ALA A 30 -3.52 -1.24 4.04
CA ALA A 30 -3.83 -1.90 2.79
C ALA A 30 -5.31 -2.26 2.72
N GLN A 31 -5.97 -1.98 1.60
CA GLN A 31 -7.33 -2.46 1.32
C GLN A 31 -7.42 -3.00 -0.10
N ARG A 32 -8.21 -4.05 -0.32
CA ARG A 32 -8.53 -4.52 -1.66
C ARG A 32 -9.70 -3.71 -2.24
N THR A 33 -9.55 -3.31 -3.49
CA THR A 33 -10.61 -2.74 -4.33
C THR A 33 -11.45 -3.88 -4.93
N ASN A 34 -12.68 -3.58 -5.37
CA ASN A 34 -13.55 -4.56 -6.02
C ASN A 34 -12.92 -5.18 -7.29
N GLY A 35 -12.05 -4.44 -7.98
CA GLY A 35 -11.29 -4.92 -9.14
C GLY A 35 -10.05 -5.77 -8.80
N GLY A 36 -9.81 -6.09 -7.52
CA GLY A 36 -8.67 -6.91 -7.11
C GLY A 36 -7.33 -6.17 -6.96
N HIS A 37 -7.29 -4.85 -7.17
CA HIS A 37 -6.12 -4.03 -6.84
C HIS A 37 -6.05 -3.73 -5.34
N LEU A 38 -4.86 -3.47 -4.83
CA LEU A 38 -4.62 -2.94 -3.50
C LEU A 38 -4.64 -1.40 -3.55
N ARG A 39 -5.19 -0.79 -2.51
CA ARG A 39 -5.04 0.62 -2.21
C ARG A 39 -4.37 0.77 -0.86
N TRP A 40 -3.36 1.63 -0.80
CA TRP A 40 -2.60 1.96 0.39
C TRP A 40 -3.05 3.33 0.86
N LEU A 41 -3.46 3.40 2.12
CA LEU A 41 -4.08 4.56 2.74
C LEU A 41 -3.26 4.96 3.95
N LYS A 42 -2.94 6.24 4.07
CA LYS A 42 -2.36 6.80 5.28
C LYS A 42 -2.89 8.22 5.48
N PRO A 43 -3.27 8.62 6.70
CA PRO A 43 -3.78 9.96 6.95
C PRO A 43 -2.82 11.05 6.46
N GLY A 44 -3.36 12.04 5.76
CA GLY A 44 -2.64 13.17 5.19
C GLY A 44 -1.59 12.81 4.13
N ARG A 45 -1.79 11.67 3.45
CA ARG A 45 -0.96 11.24 2.32
C ARG A 45 -1.85 10.77 1.16
N PRO A 46 -1.37 10.86 -0.09
CA PRO A 46 -2.11 10.39 -1.25
C PRO A 46 -2.36 8.88 -1.20
N ILE A 47 -3.49 8.47 -1.77
CA ILE A 47 -3.85 7.06 -1.92
C ILE A 47 -2.97 6.45 -3.03
N ILE A 48 -2.28 5.35 -2.72
CA ILE A 48 -1.43 4.65 -3.69
C ILE A 48 -2.12 3.36 -4.12
N HIS A 49 -2.25 3.14 -5.42
CA HIS A 49 -2.88 1.94 -5.98
C HIS A 49 -1.84 0.98 -6.56
N THR A 50 -1.99 -0.31 -6.29
CA THR A 50 -1.06 -1.35 -6.76
C THR A 50 -1.81 -2.63 -7.15
N SER A 51 -1.27 -3.45 -8.04
CA SER A 51 -1.85 -4.79 -8.27
C SER A 51 -1.70 -5.66 -7.01
N SER A 52 -2.67 -6.55 -6.74
CA SER A 52 -2.57 -7.53 -5.64
C SER A 52 -1.79 -8.79 -6.01
N THR A 53 -1.52 -8.97 -7.30
CA THR A 53 -0.67 -10.03 -7.87
C THR A 53 0.29 -9.43 -8.89
N PRO A 54 1.25 -8.59 -8.46
CA PRO A 54 2.26 -8.08 -9.37
C PRO A 54 3.11 -9.26 -9.86
N SER A 55 2.89 -9.69 -11.10
CA SER A 55 3.73 -10.70 -11.77
C SER A 55 5.12 -10.13 -12.13
N ASP A 56 5.23 -8.81 -12.26
CA ASP A 56 6.47 -8.09 -12.52
C ASP A 56 7.08 -7.51 -11.22
N ARG A 57 8.39 -7.75 -11.05
CA ARG A 57 9.23 -7.18 -9.98
C ARG A 57 9.16 -5.65 -9.93
N ARG A 58 9.02 -4.97 -11.07
CA ARG A 58 8.97 -3.50 -11.13
C ARG A 58 7.73 -2.94 -10.45
N ALA A 59 6.60 -3.65 -10.51
CA ALA A 59 5.34 -3.15 -9.98
C ALA A 59 5.38 -2.97 -8.45
N TRP A 60 5.93 -3.93 -7.70
CA TRP A 60 6.03 -3.80 -6.24
C TRP A 60 7.16 -2.84 -5.82
N LEU A 61 8.25 -2.74 -6.58
CA LEU A 61 9.32 -1.77 -6.31
C LEU A 61 8.84 -0.34 -6.51
N ASN A 62 8.08 -0.07 -7.58
CA ASN A 62 7.48 1.23 -7.83
C ASN A 62 6.51 1.59 -6.71
N ALA A 63 5.68 0.63 -6.27
CA ALA A 63 4.80 0.83 -5.12
C ALA A 63 5.57 1.21 -3.84
N LEU A 64 6.64 0.49 -3.53
CA LEU A 64 7.48 0.78 -2.36
C LEU A 64 8.11 2.17 -2.47
N ALA A 65 8.59 2.54 -3.66
CA ALA A 65 9.14 3.87 -3.92
C ALA A 65 8.08 4.97 -3.73
N MET A 66 6.84 4.74 -4.16
CA MET A 66 5.73 5.68 -3.96
C MET A 66 5.40 5.85 -2.48
N LEU A 67 5.34 4.77 -1.69
CA LEU A 67 5.10 4.86 -0.24
C LEU A 67 6.21 5.67 0.45
N ARG A 68 7.48 5.35 0.15
CA ARG A 68 8.65 6.07 0.67
C ARG A 68 8.70 7.53 0.25
N TRP A 69 8.25 7.84 -0.96
CA TRP A 69 8.15 9.21 -1.44
C TRP A 69 7.06 9.95 -0.66
N ALA A 70 5.85 9.38 -0.56
CA ALA A 70 4.73 9.97 0.17
C ALA A 70 5.04 10.15 1.67
N ASP A 71 5.86 9.30 2.27
CA ASP A 71 6.32 9.45 3.65
C ASP A 71 7.32 10.59 3.85
N ARG A 72 8.04 10.99 2.80
CA ARG A 72 8.96 12.13 2.81
C ARG A 72 8.31 13.44 2.39
N GLN A 73 7.14 13.38 1.75
CA GLN A 73 6.39 14.58 1.43
C GLN A 73 5.81 15.19 2.71
N PRO A 74 5.71 16.53 2.79
CA PRO A 74 4.94 17.17 3.83
C PRO A 74 3.52 16.60 3.82
N VAL A 75 2.96 16.37 5.01
CA VAL A 75 1.61 15.87 5.16
C VAL A 75 0.68 16.83 4.42
N GLU A 76 -0.03 16.34 3.42
CA GLU A 76 -1.12 17.08 2.80
C GLU A 76 -2.20 17.22 3.87
N VAL A 77 -2.16 18.35 4.58
CA VAL A 77 -3.32 18.86 5.30
C VAL A 77 -4.34 19.17 4.24
N ALA A 78 -5.32 18.27 4.08
CA ALA A 78 -6.52 18.57 3.32
C ALA A 78 -7.08 19.88 3.88
N HIS A 79 -6.91 20.96 3.11
CA HIS A 79 -7.45 22.27 3.44
C HIS A 79 -8.97 22.16 3.28
N VAL A 80 -9.66 21.86 4.38
CA VAL A 80 -11.12 21.95 4.53
C VAL A 80 -11.43 22.42 5.93
#